data_AF-A0A527GI78-F1
#
_entry.id   AF-A0A527GI78-F1
#
_cell.length_a   1.000
_cell.length_b   1.000
_cell.length_c   1.000
_cell.angle_alpha   90.00
_cell.angle_beta   90.00
_cell.angle_gamma   90.00
#
_symmetry.space_group_name_H-M   'P 1'
#
loop_
_entity.id
_entity.type
_entity.pdbx_description
1 polymer ?
#
loop_
_entity_poly.entity_id
_entity_poly.type
_entity_poly.pdbx_seq_one_letter_code
_entity_poly.pdbx_strand_id
1 'polypeptide(L)'
;AENGVLTVMVGGEQDAFDRAKPVIDAFARMVGLMGSAGAGQLTKMINQITIAGLVQGLAEGIHFGKKAGLDIEKVIEVISKGAAGSW
;
A
#
# COMPACT_ATOMS: atom_id res chain seq x y z
N ALA A 1 -5.33 13.19 -11.14
CA ALA A 1 -5.67 11.82 -10.69
C ALA A 1 -6.74 11.30 -11.62
N GLU A 2 -6.45 10.27 -12.41
CA GLU A 2 -7.30 9.90 -13.54
C GLU A 2 -8.59 9.20 -13.12
N ASN A 3 -8.58 8.50 -11.98
CA ASN A 3 -9.74 7.73 -11.50
C ASN A 3 -10.34 8.26 -10.17
N GLY A 4 -9.81 9.34 -9.59
CA GLY A 4 -10.27 9.85 -8.29
C GLY A 4 -10.09 8.88 -7.11
N VAL A 5 -9.24 7.86 -7.26
CA VAL A 5 -9.10 6.76 -6.28
C VAL A 5 -7.88 6.88 -5.38
N LEU A 6 -7.25 8.06 -5.32
CA LEU A 6 -6.03 8.20 -4.54
C LEU A 6 -6.29 8.04 -3.04
N THR A 7 -5.28 7.50 -2.36
CA THR A 7 -5.19 7.52 -0.90
C THR A 7 -4.18 8.59 -0.51
N VAL A 8 -4.62 9.57 0.27
CA VAL A 8 -3.81 10.74 0.66
C VAL A 8 -3.56 10.72 2.17
N MET A 9 -2.27 10.73 2.53
CA MET A 9 -1.79 10.73 3.91
C MET A 9 -1.28 12.14 4.23
N VAL A 10 -2.01 12.89 5.06
CA VAL A 10 -1.70 14.29 5.37
C VAL A 10 -0.99 14.38 6.73
N GLY A 11 0.04 15.22 6.82
CA GLY A 11 0.60 15.65 8.11
C GLY A 11 0.53 17.18 8.22
N GLY A 12 0.02 17.69 9.34
CA GLY A 12 -0.16 19.11 9.58
C GLY A 12 -1.14 19.40 10.71
N GLU A 13 -1.59 20.64 10.79
CA GLU A 13 -2.59 21.07 11.78
C GLU A 13 -4.01 20.77 11.30
N GLN A 14 -4.91 20.50 12.24
CA GLN A 14 -6.32 20.16 11.97
C GLN A 14 -7.01 21.25 11.11
N ASP A 15 -6.87 22.52 11.48
CA ASP A 15 -7.49 23.63 10.73
C ASP A 15 -7.00 23.73 9.28
N ALA A 16 -5.73 23.44 9.03
CA ALA A 16 -5.16 23.44 7.69
C ALA A 16 -5.66 22.24 6.89
N PHE A 17 -5.75 21.07 7.53
CA PHE A 17 -6.33 19.87 6.94
C PHE A 17 -7.78 20.08 6.54
N ASP A 18 -8.63 20.62 7.43
CA ASP A 18 -10.06 20.82 7.17
C ASP A 18 -10.31 21.79 6.02
N ARG A 19 -9.48 22.82 5.87
CA ARG A 19 -9.54 23.73 4.71
C ARG A 19 -9.10 23.06 3.40
N ALA A 20 -8.11 22.17 3.46
CA ALA A 20 -7.59 21.49 2.28
C ALA A 20 -8.44 20.29 1.85
N LYS A 21 -9.12 19.63 2.79
CA LYS A 21 -9.84 18.38 2.59
C LYS A 21 -10.84 18.43 1.42
N PRO A 22 -11.69 19.47 1.23
CA PRO A 22 -12.63 19.51 0.12
C PRO A 22 -11.96 19.47 -1.26
N VAL A 23 -10.77 20.06 -1.37
CA VAL A 23 -9.98 20.03 -2.62
C VAL A 23 -9.35 18.66 -2.82
N ILE A 24 -8.88 18.02 -1.74
CA ILE A 24 -8.30 16.68 -1.79
C ILE A 24 -9.34 15.63 -2.17
N ASP A 25 -10.55 15.73 -1.61
CA ASP A 25 -11.68 14.82 -1.87
C ASP A 25 -12.08 14.79 -3.36
N ALA A 26 -11.80 15.84 -4.13
CA ALA A 26 -12.07 15.87 -5.57
C ALA A 26 -11.22 14.85 -6.37
N PHE A 27 -10.13 14.34 -5.79
CA PHE A 27 -9.23 13.40 -6.46
C PHE A 27 -8.84 12.17 -5.62
N ALA A 28 -9.28 12.11 -4.37
CA ALA A 28 -8.95 11.05 -3.43
C ALA A 28 -10.20 10.27 -3.01
N ARG A 29 -10.08 8.94 -2.93
CA ARG A 29 -11.09 8.06 -2.33
C ARG A 29 -10.93 7.97 -0.82
N MET A 30 -9.71 8.13 -0.33
CA MET A 30 -9.40 8.12 1.09
C MET A 30 -8.43 9.27 1.39
N VAL A 31 -8.74 10.05 2.42
CA VAL A 31 -7.83 11.07 2.96
C VAL A 31 -7.83 10.99 4.49
N GLY A 32 -6.66 11.09 5.10
CA GLY A 32 -6.52 11.09 6.57
C GLY A 32 -5.41 12.00 7.07
N LEU A 33 -5.67 12.67 8.20
CA LEU A 33 -4.67 13.41 8.96
C LEU A 33 -3.92 12.46 9.91
N MET A 34 -2.62 12.29 9.70
CA MET A 34 -1.78 11.30 10.38
C MET A 34 -1.00 11.86 11.56
N GLY A 35 -1.21 13.13 11.88
CA GLY A 35 -0.48 13.87 12.91
C GLY A 35 0.08 15.18 12.37
N SER A 36 1.08 15.72 13.06
CA SER A 36 1.73 16.99 12.70
C SER A 36 2.52 16.91 11.38
N ALA A 37 3.09 18.06 10.97
CA ALA A 37 3.90 18.15 9.76
C ALA A 37 5.01 17.06 9.74
N GLY A 38 5.10 16.34 8.61
CA GLY A 38 6.00 15.20 8.44
C GLY A 38 5.34 13.84 8.71
N ALA A 39 4.29 13.76 9.53
CA ALA A 39 3.62 12.49 9.85
C ALA A 39 3.08 11.78 8.60
N GLY A 40 2.46 12.51 7.65
CA GLY A 40 2.00 11.94 6.39
C GLY A 40 3.11 11.31 5.55
N GLN A 41 4.32 11.87 5.57
CA GLN A 41 5.49 11.28 4.89
C GLN A 41 5.95 10.01 5.59
N LEU A 42 5.98 10.00 6.93
CA LEU A 42 6.29 8.80 7.71
C LEU A 42 5.25 7.68 7.48
N THR A 43 3.96 8.02 7.43
CA THR A 43 2.90 7.06 7.05
C THR A 43 3.13 6.51 5.65
N LYS A 44 3.52 7.36 4.68
CA LYS A 44 3.86 6.90 3.33
C LYS A 44 5.08 5.98 3.34
N MET A 45 6.09 6.28 4.15
CA MET A 45 7.27 5.42 4.32
C MET A 45 6.89 4.05 4.90
N ILE A 46 6.00 3.98 5.89
CA ILE A 46 5.48 2.70 6.42
C ILE A 46 4.88 1.87 5.28
N ASN A 47 4.00 2.48 4.47
CA ASN A 47 3.40 1.80 3.33
C ASN A 47 4.45 1.28 2.34
N GLN A 48 5.48 2.07 2.02
CA GLN A 48 6.53 1.65 1.09
C GLN A 48 7.40 0.52 1.66
N ILE A 49 7.70 0.53 2.96
CA ILE A 49 8.44 -0.54 3.64
C ILE A 49 7.65 -1.85 3.59
N THR A 50 6.35 -1.81 3.89
CA THR A 50 5.47 -2.99 3.82
C THR A 50 5.44 -3.58 2.41
N ILE A 51 5.26 -2.75 1.38
CA ILE A 51 5.25 -3.20 -0.02
C ILE A 51 6.60 -3.83 -0.39
N ALA A 52 7.72 -3.20 -0.02
CA ALA A 52 9.04 -3.74 -0.32
C ALA A 52 9.25 -5.13 0.32
N GLY A 53 8.84 -5.31 1.58
CA GLY A 53 8.90 -6.61 2.26
C GLY A 53 8.05 -7.68 1.57
N LEU A 54 6.83 -7.34 1.15
CA LEU A 54 5.95 -8.26 0.42
C LEU A 54 6.54 -8.68 -0.93
N VAL A 55 7.03 -7.72 -1.71
CA VAL A 55 7.66 -8.00 -3.01
C VAL A 55 8.89 -8.89 -2.86
N GLN A 56 9.73 -8.61 -1.85
CA GLN A 56 10.91 -9.43 -1.56
C GLN A 56 10.52 -10.86 -1.17
N GLY A 57 9.58 -11.03 -0.23
CA GLY A 57 9.12 -12.35 0.19
C GLY A 57 8.49 -13.15 -0.95
N LEU A 58 7.72 -12.50 -1.83
CA LEU A 58 7.17 -13.12 -3.02
C LEU A 58 8.26 -13.56 -4.00
N ALA A 59 9.27 -12.71 -4.23
CA ALA A 59 10.39 -13.03 -5.12
C ALA A 59 11.18 -14.25 -4.61
N GLU A 60 11.48 -14.30 -3.32
CA GLU A 60 12.15 -15.44 -2.67
C GLU A 60 11.29 -16.71 -2.75
N GLY A 61 10.00 -16.62 -2.44
CA GLY A 61 9.08 -17.76 -2.50
C GLY A 61 8.93 -18.33 -3.92
N ILE A 62 8.78 -17.48 -4.94
CA ILE A 62 8.75 -17.90 -6.35
C ILE A 62 10.07 -18.54 -6.75
N HIS A 63 11.21 -17.95 -6.37
CA HIS A 63 12.52 -18.52 -6.68
C HIS A 63 12.70 -19.90 -6.06
N PHE A 64 12.33 -20.05 -4.79
CA PHE A 64 12.33 -21.32 -4.07
C PHE A 64 11.45 -22.36 -4.79
N GLY A 65 10.21 -22.02 -5.13
CA GLY A 65 9.32 -22.93 -5.84
C GLY A 65 9.88 -23.40 -7.19
N LYS A 66 10.53 -22.51 -7.94
CA LYS A 66 11.18 -22.84 -9.21
C LYS A 66 12.34 -23.81 -8.99
N LYS A 67 13.16 -23.58 -7.96
CA LYS A 67 14.27 -24.47 -7.60
C LYS A 67 13.80 -25.83 -7.10
N ALA A 68 12.63 -25.90 -6.47
CA ALA A 68 11.99 -27.14 -6.05
C ALA A 68 11.26 -27.88 -7.20
N GLY A 69 11.23 -27.32 -8.42
CA GLY A 69 10.57 -27.94 -9.58
C GLY A 69 9.04 -27.85 -9.55
N LEU A 70 8.48 -26.91 -8.79
CA LEU A 70 7.04 -26.71 -8.70
C LEU A 70 6.48 -25.91 -9.89
N ASP A 71 5.24 -26.20 -10.23
CA ASP A 71 4.43 -25.39 -11.14
C ASP A 71 4.00 -24.10 -10.44
N ILE A 72 4.68 -22.99 -10.75
CA ILE A 72 4.49 -21.71 -10.08
C ILE A 72 3.09 -21.13 -10.29
N GLU A 73 2.48 -21.34 -11.45
CA GLU A 73 1.14 -20.81 -11.73
C GLU A 73 0.11 -21.48 -10.81
N LYS A 74 0.20 -22.81 -10.67
CA LYS A 74 -0.64 -23.55 -9.71
C LYS A 74 -0.35 -23.16 -8.27
N VAL A 75 0.91 -22.97 -7.90
CA VAL A 75 1.28 -22.51 -6.55
C VAL A 75 0.64 -21.16 -6.26
N ILE A 76 0.77 -20.17 -7.16
CA ILE A 76 0.17 -18.84 -7.02
C ILE A 76 -1.36 -18.94 -6.91
N GLU A 77 -2.02 -19.75 -7.73
CA GLU A 77 -3.47 -19.93 -7.68
C GLU A 77 -3.95 -20.47 -6.32
N VAL A 78 -3.21 -21.42 -5.74
CA VAL A 78 -3.55 -22.01 -4.44
C VAL A 78 -3.29 -21.03 -3.30
N ILE A 79 -2.10 -20.41 -3.26
CA ILE A 79 -1.71 -19.58 -2.11
C ILE A 79 -2.40 -18.20 -2.12
N SER A 80 -2.80 -17.69 -3.28
CA SER A 80 -3.55 -16.43 -3.40
C SER A 80 -4.95 -16.49 -2.76
N LYS A 81 -5.50 -17.70 -2.60
CA LYS A 81 -6.75 -17.94 -1.86
C LYS A 81 -6.53 -18.14 -0.35
N GLY A 82 -5.27 -18.26 0.07
CA GLY A 82 -4.87 -18.45 1.47
C GLY A 82 -4.28 -17.17 2.10
N ALA A 83 -3.60 -17.32 3.23
CA ALA A 83 -3.00 -16.20 3.97
C ALA A 83 -1.92 -15.43 3.19
N ALA A 84 -1.42 -15.99 2.08
CA ALA A 84 -0.46 -15.34 1.20
C ALA A 84 -1.12 -14.44 0.12
N GLY A 85 -2.44 -14.45 0.00
CA GLY A 85 -3.18 -13.45 -0.76
C GLY A 85 -3.09 -12.11 -0.04
N SER A 86 -2.09 -11.30 -0.38
CA SER A 86 -1.94 -9.96 0.19
C SER A 86 -2.80 -8.97 -0.61
N TRP A 87 -3.78 -8.37 0.06
CA TRP A 87 -4.66 -7.24 -0.35
C TRP A 87 -5.91 -7.61 -1.15
#